data_AF-A0A158G2L5-F1
#
_entry.id   AF-A0A158G2L5-F1
#
_cell.length_a   1.000
_cell.length_b   1.000
_cell.length_c   1.000
_cell.angle_alpha   90.00
_cell.angle_beta   90.00
_cell.angle_gamma   90.00
#
_symmetry.space_group_name_H-M   'P 1'
#
loop_
_entity.id
_entity.type
_entity.pdbx_description
1 polymer ?
#
loop_
_entity_poly.entity_id
_entity_poly.type
_entity_poly.pdbx_seq_one_letter_code
_entity_poly.pdbx_strand_id
1 'polypeptide(L)' 'MATTISRVERGLQFARDVVRGKKPAGRLVVLACQRHLDDIAASRKKEFKWKFDAAAAERKIALIELMPHVKGE' A
#
# COMPACT_ATOMS: atom_id res chain seq x y z
N MET A 1 -1.63 -22.80 11.99
CA MET A 1 -2.70 -22.01 11.33
C MET A 1 -2.02 -20.89 10.57
N ALA A 2 -1.94 -20.99 9.24
CA ALA A 2 -1.32 -19.94 8.44
C ALA A 2 -2.21 -18.69 8.54
N THR A 3 -1.74 -17.67 9.24
CA THR A 3 -2.38 -16.36 9.27
C THR A 3 -2.31 -15.79 7.86
N THR A 4 -3.41 -15.87 7.12
CA THR A 4 -3.53 -15.25 5.80
C THR A 4 -3.45 -13.73 5.99
N ILE A 5 -2.25 -13.17 5.85
CA ILE A 5 -2.03 -11.73 5.92
C ILE A 5 -2.81 -11.08 4.76
N SER A 6 -3.67 -10.10 5.07
CA SER A 6 -4.46 -9.40 4.04
C SER A 6 -3.54 -8.71 3.03
N ARG A 7 -3.99 -8.52 1.78
CA ARG A 7 -3.15 -7.88 0.76
C ARG A 7 -2.76 -6.47 1.18
N VAL A 8 -3.67 -5.77 1.85
CA VAL A 8 -3.43 -4.46 2.46
C VAL A 8 -2.31 -4.52 3.49
N GLU A 9 -2.33 -5.47 4.42
CA GLU A 9 -1.28 -5.60 5.43
C GLU A 9 0.08 -5.92 4.83
N ARG A 10 0.14 -6.79 3.80
CA ARG A 10 1.39 -7.04 3.06
C ARG A 10 1.93 -5.76 2.44
N GLY A 11 1.06 -4.95 1.82
CA GLY A 11 1.43 -3.67 1.20
C GLY A 11 1.93 -2.65 2.22
N LEU A 12 1.26 -2.54 3.37
CA LEU A 12 1.69 -1.67 4.47
C LEU A 12 3.02 -2.10 5.07
N GLN A 13 3.24 -3.42 5.23
CA GLN A 13 4.50 -3.95 5.71
C GLN A 13 5.64 -3.63 4.74
N PHE A 14 5.41 -3.81 3.43
CA PHE A 14 6.37 -3.43 2.39
C PHE A 14 6.71 -1.93 2.45
N ALA A 15 5.71 -1.05 2.55
CA ALA A 15 5.93 0.39 2.64
C ALA A 15 6.82 0.76 3.85
N ARG A 16 6.59 0.15 5.01
CA ARG A 16 7.42 0.36 6.21
C ARG A 16 8.84 -0.16 6.02
N ASP A 17 9.01 -1.32 5.40
CA ASP A 17 10.33 -1.92 5.19
C ASP A 17 11.17 -1.12 4.18
N VAL A 18 10.53 -0.54 3.16
CA VAL A 18 11.18 0.38 2.20
C VAL A 18 11.62 1.67 2.89
N VAL A 19 10.74 2.31 3.66
CA VAL A 19 11.06 3.54 4.39
C VAL A 19 12.16 3.32 5.44
N ARG A 20 12.17 2.16 6.10
CA ARG A 20 13.20 1.77 7.07
C ARG A 20 14.53 1.34 6.43
N GLY A 21 14.61 1.28 5.10
CA GLY A 21 15.81 0.84 4.39
C GLY A 21 16.10 -0.67 4.45
N LYS A 22 15.13 -1.49 4.91
CA LYS A 22 15.27 -2.95 4.91
C LYS A 22 15.18 -3.56 3.51
N LYS A 23 14.44 -2.90 2.60
CA LYS A 23 14.34 -3.28 1.19
C LYS A 23 14.95 -2.16 0.33
N PRO A 24 15.90 -2.47 -0.58
CA PRO A 24 16.45 -1.47 -1.48
C PRO A 24 15.37 -1.02 -2.46
N ALA A 25 15.16 0.29 -2.56
CA ALA A 25 14.23 0.90 -3.49
C ALA A 25 14.77 2.24 -4.00
N GLY A 26 14.37 2.64 -5.20
CA GLY A 26 14.73 3.94 -5.75
C GLY A 26 14.13 5.10 -4.95
N ARG A 27 14.74 6.28 -5.02
CA ARG A 27 14.33 7.49 -4.28
C ARG A 27 12.82 7.79 -4.40
N LEU A 28 12.27 7.69 -5.61
CA LEU A 28 10.86 7.96 -5.87
C LEU A 28 9.93 6.95 -5.18
N VAL A 29 10.33 5.68 -5.13
CA VAL A 29 9.55 4.62 -4.46
C VAL A 29 9.53 4.86 -2.96
N VAL A 30 10.68 5.22 -2.38
CA VAL A 30 10.77 5.56 -0.94
C VAL A 30 9.87 6.75 -0.59
N LEU A 31 9.93 7.83 -1.37
CA LEU A 31 9.07 9.00 -1.20
C LEU A 31 7.58 8.67 -1.33
N ALA A 32 7.21 7.80 -2.28
CA ALA A 32 5.84 7.37 -2.46
C ALA A 32 5.33 6.54 -1.27
N CYS A 33 6.15 5.60 -0.76
CA CYS A 33 5.83 4.82 0.43
C CYS A 33 5.69 5.70 1.67
N GLN A 34 6.57 6.68 1.85
CA GLN A 34 6.50 7.63 2.96
C GLN A 34 5.21 8.44 2.92
N ARG A 35 4.90 9.07 1.77
CA ARG A 35 3.67 9.84 1.58
C ARG A 35 2.43 9.02 1.90
N HIS A 36 2.38 7.75 1.46
CA HIS A 36 1.25 6.87 1.75
C HIS A 36 1.05 6.63 3.25
N LEU A 37 2.13 6.41 4.00
CA LEU A 37 2.05 6.23 5.45
C LEU A 37 1.63 7.52 6.16
N ASP A 38 2.12 8.66 5.69
CA ASP A 38 1.76 9.98 6.22
C ASP A 38 0.27 10.29 5.97
N ASP A 39 -0.24 9.99 4.78
CA ASP A 39 -1.66 10.15 4.42
C ASP A 39 -2.55 9.25 5.28
N ILE A 40 -2.12 8.01 5.58
CA ILE A 40 -2.84 7.12 6.50
C ILE A 40 -2.87 7.72 7.91
N ALA A 41 -1.75 8.27 8.39
CA ALA A 41 -1.69 8.92 9.69
C ALA A 41 -2.58 10.17 9.73
N ALA A 42 -2.58 10.97 8.66
CA ALA A 42 -3.42 12.16 8.51
C ALA A 42 -4.91 11.79 8.43
N SER A 43 -5.26 10.68 7.78
CA SER A 43 -6.65 10.20 7.64
C SER A 43 -7.37 9.89 8.96
N ARG A 44 -6.61 9.74 10.05
CA ARG A 44 -7.16 9.59 11.41
C ARG A 44 -7.66 10.91 11.99
N LYS A 45 -7.18 12.05 11.48
CA LYS A 45 -7.60 13.38 11.93
C LYS A 45 -8.94 13.73 11.27
N LYS A 46 -9.84 14.37 12.04
CA LYS A 46 -11.15 14.82 11.53
C LYS A 46 -11.05 15.84 10.40
N GLU A 47 -9.96 16.61 10.35
CA GLU A 47 -9.74 17.67 9.37
C GLU A 47 -9.31 17.13 7.99
N PHE A 48 -8.87 15.88 7.91
CA PHE A 48 -8.38 15.32 6.66
C PHE A 48 -9.54 14.76 5.82
N LYS A 49 -9.67 15.28 4.58
CA LYS A 49 -10.80 15.00 3.68
C LYS A 49 -10.88 13.54 3.23
N TRP A 50 -9.76 12.82 3.20
CA TRP A 50 -9.67 11.48 2.59
C TRP A 50 -9.47 10.39 3.65
N LYS A 51 -10.40 9.44 3.73
CA LYS A 51 -10.30 8.32 4.70
C LYS A 51 -9.79 7.06 4.03
N PHE A 52 -8.87 6.37 4.70
CA PHE A 52 -8.38 5.09 4.24
C PHE A 52 -9.39 3.98 4.56
N ASP A 53 -9.89 3.29 3.52
CA ASP A 53 -10.78 2.14 3.63
C ASP A 53 -10.04 0.87 3.18
N ALA A 54 -9.71 0.02 4.16
CA ALA A 54 -9.00 -1.23 3.91
C ALA A 54 -9.83 -2.25 3.11
N ALA A 55 -11.15 -2.29 3.28
CA ALA A 55 -12.02 -3.22 2.57
C ALA A 55 -12.19 -2.81 1.10
N ALA A 56 -12.28 -1.50 0.83
CA ALA A 56 -12.23 -0.98 -0.54
C ALA A 56 -10.87 -1.24 -1.21
N ALA A 57 -9.78 -1.09 -0.48
CA ALA A 57 -8.43 -1.38 -0.98
C ALA A 57 -8.25 -2.87 -1.32
N GLU A 58 -8.67 -3.78 -0.44
CA GLU A 58 -8.55 -5.23 -0.67
C GLU A 58 -9.27 -5.67 -1.95
N ARG A 59 -10.49 -5.15 -2.18
CA ARG A 59 -11.27 -5.43 -3.41
C ARG A 59 -10.53 -4.97 -4.67
N LYS A 60 -9.95 -3.77 -4.64
CA LYS A 60 -9.17 -3.23 -5.78
C LYS A 60 -7.89 -4.03 -6.02
N ILE A 61 -7.15 -4.38 -4.97
CA ILE A 61 -5.91 -5.15 -5.12
C ILE A 61 -6.23 -6.54 -5.67
N ALA A 62 -7.27 -7.20 -5.16
CA ALA A 62 -7.70 -8.50 -5.68
C ALA A 62 -8.08 -8.44 -7.18
N LEU A 63 -8.76 -7.36 -7.61
CA LEU A 63 -9.05 -7.16 -9.03
C LEU A 63 -7.78 -6.98 -9.86
N ILE A 64 -6.86 -6.12 -9.42
CA ILE A 64 -5.59 -5.85 -10.13
C ILE A 64 -4.73 -7.11 -10.24
N GLU A 65 -4.68 -7.95 -9.20
CA GLU A 65 -3.96 -9.23 -9.22
C GLU A 65 -4.56 -10.23 -10.23
N LEU A 66 -5.85 -10.12 -10.57
CA LEU A 66 -6.54 -10.96 -11.56
C LEU A 66 -6.38 -10.46 -13.00
N MET A 67 -5.92 -9.22 -13.20
CA MET A 67 -5.74 -8.68 -14.54
C MET A 67 -4.50 -9.29 -15.19
N PRO A 68 -4.61 -9.88 -16.39
CA PRO A 68 -3.46 -10.39 -17.11
C PRO A 68 -2.50 -9.23 -17.42
N HIS A 69 -1.21 -9.45 -17.25
CA HIS A 69 -0.20 -8.47 -17.64
C HIS A 69 -0.14 -8.41 -19.17
N VAL A 70 -0.83 -7.44 -19.76
CA VAL A 70 -0.78 -7.19 -21.19
C VAL A 70 0.47 -6.34 -21.46
N LYS A 71 1.56 -6.99 -21.89
CA LYS A 71 2.59 -6.28 -22.67
C LYS A 71 2.01 -6.11 -24.06
N GLY A 72 1.67 -4.88 -24.42
CA GLY A 72 1.39 -4.57 -25.82
C GLY A 72 2.62 -4.92 -26.65
N GLU A 73 2.41 -5.70 -27.72
CA GLU A 73 3.33 -5.73 -28.86
C GLU A 73 3.29 -4.38 -29.59
#